data_AF-A0A178MRA8-F1
#
_entry.id   AF-A0A178MRA8-F1
#
_cell.length_a   1.000
_cell.length_b   1.000
_cell.length_c   1.000
_cell.angle_alpha   90.00
_cell.angle_beta   90.00
_cell.angle_gamma   90.00
#
_symmetry.space_group_name_H-M   'P 1'
#
loop_
_entity.id
_entity.type
_entity.pdbx_description
1 polymer ?
#
loop_
_entity_poly.entity_id
_entity_poly.type
_entity_poly.pdbx_seq_one_letter_code
_entity_poly.pdbx_strand_id
1 'polypeptide(L)'
;MEGGMGMTQRQLTIAVNKILREEARYATGLEKGGDFGRAKLAHAAIEEIKRAVRMAAGADDDSYAGALRAALIERRAEYRQDWNDEDGVGTSTFSRVLDLVDEDGA
;
A
#
# COMPACT_ATOMS: atom_id res chain seq x y z
N MET A 1 -17.84 -27.27 0.10
CA MET A 1 -17.50 -25.94 0.62
C MET A 1 -16.04 -25.75 0.27
N GLU A 2 -15.76 -25.15 -0.88
CA GLU A 2 -14.39 -24.81 -1.28
C GLU A 2 -13.97 -23.61 -0.42
N GLY A 3 -13.21 -23.87 0.65
CA GLY A 3 -12.57 -22.83 1.42
C GLY A 3 -11.41 -22.30 0.58
N GLY A 4 -11.64 -21.22 -0.17
CA GLY A 4 -10.55 -20.45 -0.74
C GLY A 4 -9.65 -19.99 0.40
N MET A 5 -8.45 -20.57 0.49
CA MET A 5 -7.45 -20.16 1.47
C MET A 5 -6.83 -18.84 0.98
N GLY A 6 -7.52 -17.73 1.24
CA GLY A 6 -6.90 -16.41 1.24
C GLY A 6 -5.74 -16.37 2.23
N MET A 7 -4.80 -15.46 2.02
CA MET A 7 -3.71 -15.17 2.95
C MET A 7 -4.30 -14.76 4.29
N THR A 8 -3.76 -15.34 5.36
CA THR A 8 -4.02 -14.84 6.71
C THR A 8 -3.62 -13.36 6.81
N GLN A 9 -4.21 -12.61 7.75
CA GLN A 9 -3.82 -11.22 8.05
C GLN A 9 -2.30 -11.08 8.21
N ARG A 10 -1.67 -12.06 8.85
CA ARG A 10 -0.21 -12.10 9.02
C ARG A 10 0.53 -12.21 7.69
N GLN A 11 0.11 -13.11 6.81
CA GLN A 11 0.74 -13.29 5.49
C GLN A 11 0.56 -12.05 4.62
N LEU A 12 -0.67 -11.49 4.57
CA LEU A 12 -0.96 -10.28 3.81
C LEU A 12 -0.14 -9.09 4.35
N THR A 13 -0.09 -8.92 5.66
CA THR A 13 0.73 -7.88 6.31
C THR A 13 2.22 -8.03 5.95
N ILE A 14 2.76 -9.25 5.92
CA ILE A 14 4.16 -9.50 5.51
C ILE A 14 4.37 -9.10 4.05
N ALA A 15 3.45 -9.48 3.16
CA ALA A 15 3.52 -9.17 1.74
C ALA A 15 3.46 -7.66 1.48
N VAL A 16 2.54 -6.95 2.13
CA VAL A 16 2.47 -5.47 2.07
C VAL A 16 3.76 -4.84 2.57
N ASN A 17 4.29 -5.28 3.72
CA ASN A 17 5.55 -4.76 4.25
C ASN A 17 6.75 -4.99 3.32
N LYS A 18 6.74 -6.08 2.53
CA LYS A 18 7.76 -6.31 1.51
C LYS A 18 7.70 -5.24 0.42
N ILE A 19 6.52 -4.93 -0.10
CA ILE A 19 6.32 -3.86 -1.09
C ILE A 19 6.81 -2.52 -0.52
N LEU A 20 6.41 -2.18 0.70
CA LEU A 20 6.81 -0.92 1.35
C LEU A 20 8.32 -0.81 1.57
N ARG A 21 9.00 -1.94 1.84
CA ARG A 21 10.46 -1.97 2.00
C ARG A 21 11.17 -1.75 0.66
N GLU A 22 10.64 -2.31 -0.43
CA GLU A 22 11.15 -2.07 -1.78
C GLU A 22 10.97 -0.60 -2.16
N GLU A 23 9.80 -0.03 -1.90
CA GLU A 23 9.50 1.38 -2.16
C GLU A 23 10.39 2.31 -1.35
N ALA A 24 10.63 2.00 -0.07
CA ALA A 24 11.54 2.79 0.77
C ALA A 24 12.98 2.80 0.22
N ARG A 25 13.45 1.67 -0.34
CA ARG A 25 14.77 1.59 -0.97
C ARG A 25 14.83 2.42 -2.26
N TYR A 26 13.75 2.38 -3.04
CA TYR A 26 13.61 3.22 -4.24
C TYR A 26 13.65 4.71 -3.86
N ALA A 27 12.86 5.13 -2.87
CA ALA A 27 12.87 6.51 -2.37
C ALA A 27 14.26 6.96 -1.90
N THR A 28 14.97 6.15 -1.11
CA THR A 28 16.35 6.45 -0.72
C THR A 28 17.31 6.53 -1.93
N GLY A 29 17.07 5.73 -2.97
CA GLY A 29 17.81 5.81 -4.22
C GLY A 29 17.61 7.15 -4.93
N LEU A 30 16.36 7.62 -4.99
CA LEU A 30 16.01 8.94 -5.54
C LEU A 30 16.66 10.08 -4.75
N GLU A 31 16.63 10.03 -3.41
CA GLU A 31 17.29 11.04 -2.56
C GLU A 31 18.79 11.13 -2.85
N LYS A 32 19.46 9.97 -2.98
CA LYS A 32 20.89 9.92 -3.33
C LYS A 32 21.18 10.41 -4.75
N GLY A 33 20.22 10.26 -5.66
CA GLY A 33 20.28 10.75 -7.04
C GLY A 33 19.96 12.25 -7.18
N GLY A 34 19.45 12.89 -6.12
CA GLY A 34 19.03 14.30 -6.13
C GLY A 34 17.55 14.53 -6.47
N ASP A 35 16.77 13.46 -6.69
CA ASP A 35 15.34 13.51 -7.04
C ASP A 35 14.44 13.62 -5.79
N PHE A 36 14.66 14.64 -4.96
CA PHE A 36 13.96 14.81 -3.68
C PHE A 36 12.44 14.95 -3.82
N GLY A 37 11.96 15.53 -4.91
CA GLY A 37 10.51 15.66 -5.19
C GLY A 37 9.85 14.28 -5.31
N ARG A 38 10.42 13.39 -6.14
CA ARG A 38 9.94 12.03 -6.33
C ARG A 38 10.12 11.18 -5.08
N ALA A 39 11.23 11.34 -4.36
CA ALA A 39 11.44 10.65 -3.09
C ALA A 39 10.36 11.01 -2.06
N LYS A 40 9.98 12.29 -1.98
CA LYS A 40 8.91 12.76 -1.09
C LYS A 40 7.56 12.15 -1.46
N LEU A 41 7.25 12.03 -2.75
CA LEU A 41 6.03 11.36 -3.23
C LEU A 41 5.99 9.88 -2.85
N ALA A 42 7.11 9.16 -3.01
CA ALA A 42 7.23 7.76 -2.59
C ALA A 42 7.06 7.59 -1.08
N HIS A 43 7.71 8.43 -0.27
CA HIS A 43 7.56 8.40 1.18
C HIS A 43 6.14 8.73 1.65
N ALA A 44 5.49 9.70 1.02
CA ALA A 44 4.11 10.03 1.31
C ALA A 44 3.16 8.85 1.03
N ALA A 45 3.33 8.16 -0.10
CA ALA A 45 2.54 6.97 -0.40
C ALA A 45 2.77 5.83 0.61
N ILE A 46 4.03 5.60 1.02
CA ILE A 46 4.36 4.61 2.06
C ILE A 46 3.61 4.92 3.37
N GLU A 47 3.59 6.18 3.81
CA GLU A 47 2.94 6.57 5.06
C GLU A 47 1.42 6.41 4.99
N GLU A 48 0.80 6.75 3.88
CA GLU A 48 -0.65 6.56 3.69
C GLU A 48 -1.03 5.07 3.61
N ILE A 49 -0.22 4.23 2.98
CA ILE A 49 -0.44 2.78 2.97
C ILE A 49 -0.28 2.19 4.39
N LYS A 50 0.70 2.65 5.17
CA LYS A 50 0.81 2.24 6.59
C LYS A 50 -0.40 2.66 7.41
N ARG A 51 -0.99 3.83 7.12
CA ARG A 51 -2.24 4.26 7.76
C ARG A 51 -3.39 3.32 7.39
N ALA A 52 -3.54 2.94 6.12
CA ALA A 52 -4.54 1.97 5.70
C ALA A 52 -4.40 0.62 6.43
N VAL A 53 -3.17 0.11 6.56
CA VAL A 53 -2.88 -1.13 7.31
C VAL A 53 -3.31 -1.02 8.78
N ARG A 54 -3.07 0.13 9.42
CA ARG A 54 -3.49 0.37 10.81
C ARG A 54 -5.00 0.48 10.95
N MET A 55 -5.68 1.10 9.98
CA MET A 55 -7.14 1.19 9.96
C MET A 55 -7.79 -0.20 9.84
N ALA A 56 -7.20 -1.09 9.04
CA ALA A 56 -7.68 -2.45 8.85
C ALA A 56 -7.31 -3.41 9.99
N ALA A 57 -6.36 -3.05 10.87
CA ALA A 57 -5.83 -3.95 11.90
C ALA A 57 -6.87 -4.41 12.95
N GLY A 58 -8.01 -3.72 13.06
CA GLY A 58 -9.13 -4.10 13.93
C GLY A 58 -10.09 -5.13 13.33
N ALA A 59 -9.94 -5.49 12.05
CA ALA A 59 -10.77 -6.52 11.42
C ALA A 59 -10.25 -7.93 11.72
N ASP A 60 -11.18 -8.89 11.82
CA ASP A 60 -10.86 -10.32 11.89
C ASP A 60 -10.19 -10.81 10.60
N ASP A 61 -9.49 -11.96 10.68
CA ASP A 61 -8.74 -12.56 9.55
C ASP A 61 -9.57 -12.62 8.26
N ASP A 62 -10.82 -13.12 8.36
CA ASP A 62 -11.72 -13.30 7.20
C ASP A 62 -12.19 -11.98 6.56
N SER A 63 -12.13 -10.87 7.30
CA SER A 63 -12.55 -9.53 6.84
C SER A 63 -11.38 -8.58 6.59
N TYR A 64 -10.16 -8.99 6.94
CA TYR A 64 -8.99 -8.13 6.91
C TYR A 64 -8.65 -7.65 5.50
N ALA A 65 -8.67 -8.53 4.50
CA ALA A 65 -8.40 -8.16 3.11
C ALA A 65 -9.41 -7.11 2.59
N GLY A 66 -10.71 -7.32 2.85
CA GLY A 66 -11.77 -6.37 2.48
C GLY A 66 -11.63 -5.01 3.19
N ALA A 67 -11.34 -5.02 4.49
CA ALA A 67 -11.11 -3.80 5.27
C ALA A 67 -9.86 -3.04 4.80
N LEU A 68 -8.78 -3.76 4.50
CA LEU A 68 -7.55 -3.18 3.98
C LEU A 68 -7.76 -2.58 2.59
N ARG A 69 -8.48 -3.26 1.71
CA ARG A 69 -8.83 -2.76 0.39
C ARG A 69 -9.61 -1.44 0.47
N ALA A 70 -10.64 -1.39 1.31
CA ALA A 70 -11.45 -0.19 1.50
C ALA A 70 -10.59 0.98 2.02
N ALA A 71 -9.76 0.72 3.03
CA ALA A 71 -8.85 1.73 3.58
C ALA A 71 -7.81 2.21 2.55
N LEU A 72 -7.25 1.32 1.73
CA LEU A 72 -6.31 1.68 0.67
C LEU A 72 -6.94 2.58 -0.40
N ILE A 73 -8.20 2.31 -0.79
CA ILE A 73 -8.92 3.13 -1.76
C ILE A 73 -9.14 4.55 -1.20
N GLU A 74 -9.57 4.66 0.06
CA GLU A 74 -9.76 5.93 0.74
C GLU A 74 -8.44 6.72 0.84
N ARG A 75 -7.38 6.08 1.35
CA ARG A 75 -6.06 6.69 1.48
C ARG A 75 -5.45 7.10 0.14
N ARG A 76 -5.67 6.32 -0.92
CA ARG A 76 -5.22 6.67 -2.28
C ARG A 76 -5.94 7.90 -2.81
N ALA A 77 -7.23 8.06 -2.51
CA ALA A 77 -8.00 9.23 -2.92
C ALA A 77 -7.49 10.49 -2.22
N GLU A 78 -7.23 10.42 -0.91
CA GLU A 78 -6.63 11.53 -0.15
C GLU A 78 -5.21 11.87 -0.64
N TYR A 79 -4.37 10.84 -0.84
CA TYR A 79 -3.03 11.03 -1.40
C TYR A 79 -3.06 11.82 -2.71
N ARG A 80 -3.98 11.50 -3.62
CA ARG A 80 -4.11 12.21 -4.91
C ARG A 80 -4.63 13.63 -4.79
N GLN A 81 -5.32 13.98 -3.70
CA GLN A 81 -5.76 15.35 -3.44
C GLN A 81 -4.61 16.20 -2.85
N ASP A 82 -3.84 15.60 -1.95
CA ASP A 82 -2.75 16.28 -1.25
C ASP A 82 -1.45 16.37 -2.08
N TRP A 83 -1.25 15.42 -3.00
CA TRP A 83 -0.02 15.27 -3.75
C TRP A 83 -0.27 15.27 -5.26
N ASN A 84 0.41 16.20 -5.95
CA ASN A 84 0.47 16.23 -7.41
C ASN A 84 1.47 15.18 -7.92
N ASP A 85 1.00 13.93 -8.03
CA ASP A 85 1.77 12.76 -8.44
C ASP A 85 1.68 12.51 -9.96
N GLU A 86 2.13 13.47 -10.77
CA GLU A 86 2.04 13.42 -12.25
C GLU A 86 2.79 12.22 -12.86
N ASP A 87 3.95 11.89 -12.29
CA ASP A 87 4.76 10.74 -12.70
C ASP A 87 4.23 9.40 -12.16
N GLY A 88 3.17 9.42 -11.35
CA GLY A 88 2.54 8.23 -10.78
C GLY A 88 3.44 7.45 -9.80
N VAL A 89 4.42 8.11 -9.17
CA VAL A 89 5.36 7.48 -8.24
C VAL A 89 4.61 6.84 -7.07
N GLY A 90 3.85 7.63 -6.31
CA GLY A 90 3.08 7.09 -5.18
C GLY A 90 1.90 6.24 -5.62
N THR A 91 1.23 6.64 -6.71
CA THR A 91 0.10 5.93 -7.30
C THR A 91 0.47 4.51 -7.71
N SER A 92 1.68 4.29 -8.23
CA SER A 92 2.16 2.96 -8.61
C SER A 92 2.29 2.04 -7.39
N THR A 93 2.75 2.56 -6.26
CA THR A 93 2.86 1.80 -5.00
C THR A 93 1.48 1.37 -4.50
N PHE A 94 0.52 2.29 -4.49
CA PHE A 94 -0.87 1.96 -4.14
C PHE A 94 -1.44 0.87 -5.05
N SER A 95 -1.16 0.93 -6.35
CA SER A 95 -1.66 -0.06 -7.31
C SER A 95 -1.07 -1.44 -7.01
N ARG A 96 0.26 -1.55 -6.80
CA ARG A 96 0.91 -2.80 -6.42
C ARG A 96 0.34 -3.42 -5.13
N VAL A 97 0.00 -2.59 -4.16
CA VAL A 97 -0.60 -3.07 -2.90
C VAL A 97 -2.06 -3.46 -3.09
N LEU A 98 -2.84 -2.69 -3.85
CA LEU A 98 -4.23 -3.03 -4.17
C LEU A 98 -4.32 -4.32 -4.99
N ASP A 99 -3.46 -4.51 -5.99
CA ASP A 99 -3.40 -5.74 -6.79
C ASP A 99 -3.11 -6.94 -5.89
N LEU A 100 -2.15 -6.83 -4.96
CA LEU A 100 -1.86 -7.86 -3.96
C LEU A 100 -3.06 -8.21 -3.08
N VAL A 101 -3.87 -7.22 -2.66
CA VAL A 101 -5.07 -7.47 -1.85
C VAL A 101 -6.20 -8.05 -2.70
N ASP A 102 -6.34 -7.61 -3.95
CA ASP A 102 -7.38 -8.09 -4.86
C ASP A 102 -7.11 -9.53 -5.35
N GLU A 103 -5.84 -9.90 -5.54
CA GLU A 103 -5.42 -11.29 -5.80
C GLU A 103 -5.70 -12.24 -4.63
N ASP A 104 -5.80 -11.70 -3.41
CA ASP A 104 -6.08 -12.46 -2.19
C ASP A 104 -7.57 -12.61 -1.90
N GLY A 105 -8.37 -11.61 -2.27
CA GLY A 105 -9.81 -11.55 -2.03
C GLY A 105 -10.70 -12.10 -3.15
N ALA A 106 -10.12 -12.63 -4.23
CA ALA A 106 -10.80 -13.24 -5.38
C ALA A 106 -10.91 -14.76 -5.26
#